data_AF-A0A953Z6X1-F1
#
_entry.id   AF-A0A953Z6X1-F1
#
_cell.length_a   1.000
_cell.length_b   1.000
_cell.length_c   1.000
_cell.angle_alpha   90.00
_cell.angle_beta   90.00
_cell.angle_gamma   90.00
#
_symmetry.space_group_name_H-M   'P 1'
#
loop_
_entity.id
_entity.type
_entity.pdbx_description
1 polymer ?
#
loop_
_entity_poly.entity_id
_entity_poly.type
_entity_poly.pdbx_seq_one_letter_code
_entity_poly.pdbx_strand_id
1 'polypeptide(L)'
;MGRVIRCPECGEVYEDLETVENLRDNDGICLVCNAPIEVADWDRVLSSYSDDDYDDVDAMGMDEDDDDEEWRGDVEIDDVDDDDDLELDSDDDEEFEDDED
;
A
#
# COMPACT_ATOMS: atom_id res chain seq x y z
N MET A 1 -5.43 -13.07 -17.37
CA MET A 1 -5.76 -12.83 -15.94
C MET A 1 -4.61 -12.02 -15.38
N GLY A 2 -4.87 -10.80 -14.90
CA GLY A 2 -3.86 -9.80 -14.57
C GLY A 2 -3.00 -10.13 -13.35
N ARG A 3 -2.04 -9.26 -13.05
CA ARG A 3 -1.04 -9.46 -12.00
C ARG A 3 -1.65 -9.22 -10.62
N VAL A 4 -1.62 -10.25 -9.78
CA VAL A 4 -2.15 -10.22 -8.40
C VAL A 4 -1.20 -9.48 -7.46
N ILE A 5 -1.70 -8.53 -6.68
CA ILE A 5 -0.95 -7.84 -5.62
C ILE A 5 -1.33 -8.44 -4.27
N ARG A 6 -0.34 -8.69 -3.40
CA ARG A 6 -0.58 -9.14 -2.03
C ARG A 6 0.04 -8.19 -1.02
N CYS A 7 -0.72 -7.82 0.01
CA CYS A 7 -0.18 -7.05 1.12
C CYS A 7 0.81 -7.90 1.93
N PRO A 8 2.05 -7.43 2.19
CA PRO A 8 3.03 -8.16 2.99
C PRO A 8 2.65 -8.23 4.48
N GLU A 9 1.92 -7.23 4.99
CA GLU A 9 1.60 -7.11 6.43
C GLU A 9 0.42 -7.99 6.84
N CYS A 10 -0.76 -7.83 6.21
CA CYS A 10 -1.96 -8.59 6.56
C CYS A 10 -2.23 -9.79 5.66
N GLY A 11 -1.52 -9.88 4.52
CA GLY A 11 -1.69 -10.96 3.56
C GLY A 11 -2.89 -10.83 2.62
N GLU A 12 -3.61 -9.70 2.64
CA GLU A 12 -4.75 -9.41 1.76
C GLU A 12 -4.36 -9.49 0.28
N VAL A 13 -5.24 -10.04 -0.55
CA VAL A 13 -4.98 -10.32 -1.96
C VAL A 13 -5.88 -9.47 -2.84
N TYR A 14 -5.26 -8.63 -3.67
CA TYR A 14 -5.92 -7.79 -4.67
C TYR A 14 -5.73 -8.44 -6.04
N GLU A 15 -6.73 -9.22 -6.45
CA GLU A 15 -6.73 -9.94 -7.73
C GLU A 15 -7.62 -9.28 -8.79
N ASP A 16 -8.58 -8.45 -8.41
CA ASP A 16 -9.49 -7.75 -9.31
C ASP A 16 -8.93 -6.39 -9.74
N LEU A 17 -9.10 -6.03 -11.03
CA LEU A 17 -8.71 -4.71 -11.57
C LEU A 17 -9.23 -3.57 -10.68
N GLU A 18 -10.52 -3.59 -10.32
CA GLU A 18 -11.14 -2.54 -9.51
C GLU A 18 -10.45 -2.38 -8.14
N THR A 19 -10.05 -3.48 -7.51
CA THR A 19 -9.36 -3.44 -6.21
C THR A 19 -7.92 -2.95 -6.34
N VAL A 20 -7.25 -3.30 -7.44
CA VAL A 20 -5.89 -2.84 -7.76
C VAL A 20 -5.87 -1.35 -8.13
N GLU A 21 -6.89 -0.86 -8.86
CA GLU A 21 -7.06 0.57 -9.14
C GLU A 21 -7.31 1.36 -7.85
N ASN A 22 -8.22 0.90 -6.99
CA ASN A 22 -8.45 1.53 -5.69
C ASN A 22 -7.17 1.57 -4.83
N LEU A 23 -6.34 0.53 -4.90
CA LEU A 23 -5.07 0.50 -4.19
C LEU A 23 -4.09 1.56 -4.73
N ARG A 24 -3.99 1.72 -6.06
CA ARG A 24 -3.16 2.76 -6.69
C ARG A 24 -3.66 4.16 -6.33
N ASP A 25 -4.96 4.39 -6.44
CA ASP A 25 -5.60 5.68 -6.13
C ASP A 25 -5.48 6.02 -4.63
N ASN A 26 -5.17 5.04 -3.77
CA ASN A 26 -4.81 5.20 -2.36
C ASN A 26 -3.27 5.20 -2.14
N ASP A 27 -2.48 5.64 -3.11
CA ASP A 27 -1.02 5.73 -3.04
C ASP A 27 -0.32 4.37 -2.71
N GLY A 28 -0.95 3.25 -3.03
CA GLY A 28 -0.44 1.91 -2.71
C GLY A 28 -0.63 1.51 -1.25
N ILE A 29 -1.54 2.15 -0.52
CA ILE A 29 -1.82 1.81 0.88
C ILE A 29 -2.88 0.70 0.94
N CYS A 30 -2.59 -0.37 1.67
CA CYS A 30 -3.50 -1.49 1.87
C CYS A 30 -4.85 -1.01 2.44
N LEU A 31 -5.95 -1.36 1.77
CA LEU A 31 -7.32 -0.98 2.17
C LEU A 31 -7.80 -1.64 3.47
N VAL A 32 -7.05 -2.60 4.02
CA VAL A 32 -7.43 -3.37 5.22
C VAL A 32 -6.60 -2.99 6.43
N CYS A 33 -5.28 -3.06 6.31
CA CYS A 33 -4.36 -2.78 7.42
C CYS A 33 -3.71 -1.39 7.34
N ASN A 34 -3.97 -0.63 6.28
CA ASN A 34 -3.43 0.70 6.07
C ASN A 34 -1.89 0.78 6.00
N ALA A 35 -1.25 -0.35 5.72
CA ALA A 35 0.19 -0.42 5.50
C ALA A 35 0.57 -0.06 4.05
N PRO A 36 1.72 0.59 3.82
CA PRO A 36 2.20 0.89 2.47
C PRO A 36 2.61 -0.40 1.74
N ILE A 37 2.23 -0.50 0.47
CA ILE A 37 2.61 -1.59 -0.44
C ILE A 37 3.47 -0.99 -1.54
N GLU A 38 4.74 -1.38 -1.57
CA GLU A 38 5.67 -0.94 -2.62
C GLU A 38 5.39 -1.70 -3.92
N VAL A 39 4.78 -1.01 -4.89
CA VAL A 39 4.52 -1.53 -6.23
C VAL A 39 5.41 -0.79 -7.23
N ALA A 40 6.38 -1.50 -7.82
CA ALA A 40 7.42 -0.91 -8.67
C ALA A 40 6.86 -0.22 -9.93
N ASP A 41 5.81 -0.76 -10.56
CA ASP A 41 5.23 -0.21 -11.80
C ASP A 41 3.71 -0.43 -11.86
N TRP A 42 2.96 0.57 -11.41
CA TRP A 42 1.49 0.55 -11.48
C TRP A 42 0.97 0.47 -12.91
N ASP A 43 1.63 1.15 -13.85
CA ASP A 43 1.23 1.18 -15.26
C ASP A 43 1.33 -0.23 -15.88
N ARG A 44 2.39 -0.98 -15.55
CA ARG A 44 2.57 -2.37 -15.98
C ARG A 44 1.57 -3.32 -15.33
N VAL A 45 1.28 -3.13 -14.04
CA VAL A 45 0.28 -3.94 -13.35
C VAL A 45 -1.09 -3.73 -13.97
N LEU A 46 -1.54 -2.49 -14.13
CA LEU A 46 -2.85 -2.19 -14.71
C LEU A 46 -2.96 -2.59 -16.18
N SER A 47 -1.87 -2.43 -16.94
CA SER A 47 -1.80 -2.91 -18.32
C SER A 47 -2.00 -4.43 -18.40
N SER A 48 -1.49 -5.22 -17.44
CA SER A 48 -1.70 -6.68 -17.41
C SER A 48 -3.18 -7.11 -17.25
N TYR A 49 -4.07 -6.19 -16.85
CA TYR A 49 -5.51 -6.42 -16.79
C TYR A 49 -6.25 -5.93 -18.04
N SER A 50 -5.70 -4.94 -18.74
CA SER A 50 -6.25 -4.40 -19.99
C SER A 50 -5.76 -5.16 -21.23
N ASP A 51 -4.70 -5.95 -21.09
CA ASP A 51 -3.94 -6.48 -22.21
C ASP A 51 -3.95 -8.01 -22.25
N ASP A 52 -4.67 -8.55 -23.25
CA ASP A 52 -4.47 -9.91 -23.76
C ASP A 52 -3.60 -9.88 -25.05
N ASP A 53 -3.00 -8.74 -25.46
CA ASP A 53 -2.47 -8.64 -26.83
C ASP A 53 -1.23 -7.74 -27.12
N TYR A 54 -0.65 -6.97 -26.20
CA TYR A 54 0.51 -6.11 -26.47
C TYR A 54 1.42 -5.96 -25.23
N ASP A 55 2.38 -6.89 -25.09
CA ASP A 55 3.84 -6.63 -25.18
C ASP A 55 4.64 -7.66 -24.35
N ASP A 56 4.72 -8.88 -24.86
CA ASP A 56 5.89 -9.76 -24.65
C ASP A 56 6.93 -9.38 -25.72
N VAL A 57 7.57 -8.21 -25.59
CA VAL A 57 8.88 -8.01 -26.22
C VAL A 57 9.88 -7.46 -25.22
N ASP A 58 10.92 -8.26 -25.04
CA ASP A 58 12.24 -7.91 -24.53
C ASP A 58 12.46 -7.97 -23.00
N ALA A 59 12.68 -9.21 -22.54
CA ALA A 59 13.81 -9.48 -21.65
C ALA A 59 14.41 -10.88 -21.95
N MET A 60 14.74 -11.14 -23.21
CA MET A 60 15.66 -12.23 -23.54
C MET A 60 17.08 -11.69 -23.54
N GLY A 61 17.76 -11.69 -22.38
CA GLY A 61 19.23 -11.53 -22.37
C GLY A 61 19.89 -10.89 -21.15
N MET A 62 19.70 -11.41 -19.94
CA MET A 62 20.70 -11.31 -18.87
C MET A 62 20.57 -12.56 -18.00
N ASP A 63 21.17 -13.68 -18.43
CA ASP A 63 22.48 -14.17 -17.96
C ASP A 63 22.55 -14.22 -16.43
N GLU A 64 22.27 -15.42 -15.94
CA GLU A 64 22.72 -16.06 -14.70
C GLU A 64 23.81 -15.30 -13.90
N ASP A 65 23.47 -14.77 -12.73
CA ASP A 65 24.41 -14.75 -11.60
C ASP A 65 23.64 -14.82 -10.27
N ASP A 66 23.96 -15.88 -9.54
CA ASP A 66 23.61 -16.23 -8.18
C ASP A 66 24.52 -15.41 -7.28
N ASP A 67 24.02 -14.35 -6.62
CA ASP A 67 24.75 -13.75 -5.49
C ASP A 67 23.80 -13.51 -4.30
N ASP A 68 23.87 -14.49 -3.41
CA ASP A 68 23.52 -14.47 -2.00
C ASP A 68 24.30 -13.33 -1.28
N GLU A 69 23.86 -12.09 -1.41
CA GLU A 69 24.41 -10.98 -0.62
C GLU A 69 23.54 -10.71 0.62
N GLU A 70 23.97 -11.35 1.71
CA GLU A 70 23.68 -11.09 3.12
C GLU A 70 23.53 -9.57 3.41
N TRP A 71 22.30 -9.03 3.36
CA TRP A 71 22.03 -7.65 3.78
C TRP A 71 22.13 -7.54 5.31
N ARG A 72 23.36 -7.35 5.80
CA ARG A 72 23.63 -6.81 7.14
C ARG A 72 23.30 -5.33 7.16
N GLY A 73 22.03 -5.02 7.38
CA GLY A 73 21.55 -3.69 7.74
C GLY A 73 21.39 -3.59 9.25
N ASP A 74 22.51 -3.41 9.95
CA ASP A 74 22.53 -2.88 11.30
C ASP A 74 21.98 -1.45 11.26
N VAL A 75 20.71 -1.31 11.65
CA VAL A 75 20.06 -0.02 11.88
C VAL A 75 19.74 0.05 13.36
N GLU A 76 20.74 0.48 14.13
CA GLU A 76 20.53 1.11 15.43
C GLU A 76 20.01 2.54 15.19
N ILE A 77 18.71 2.75 15.34
CA ILE A 77 18.09 4.08 15.48
C ILE A 77 17.13 3.96 16.66
N ASP A 78 17.66 4.14 17.87
CA ASP A 78 17.62 5.38 18.66
C ASP A 78 16.21 5.71 19.17
N ASP A 79 16.03 5.29 20.43
CA ASP A 79 15.02 5.68 21.40
C ASP A 79 14.79 7.20 21.38
N VAL A 80 13.79 7.67 20.63
CA VAL A 80 13.22 9.00 20.81
C VAL A 80 11.95 8.87 21.64
N ASP A 81 12.15 8.98 22.95
CA ASP A 81 11.21 9.51 23.91
C ASP A 81 10.76 10.91 23.44
N ASP A 82 9.51 11.05 22.99
CA ASP A 82 8.84 12.35 22.92
C ASP A 82 7.41 12.19 23.46
N ASP A 83 7.35 12.46 24.75
CA ASP A 83 6.19 12.79 25.57
C ASP A 83 5.35 13.88 24.89
N ASP A 84 4.18 13.54 24.35
CA ASP A 84 3.12 14.52 24.07
C ASP A 84 1.77 13.98 24.54
N ASP A 85 1.68 13.95 25.88
CA ASP A 85 0.45 13.95 26.64
C ASP A 85 -0.35 15.22 26.30
N LEU A 86 -1.25 15.12 25.32
CA LEU A 86 -2.27 16.15 25.09
C LEU A 86 -3.60 15.68 25.68
N GLU A 87 -3.69 15.77 27.01
CA GLU A 87 -4.96 16.01 27.69
C GLU A 87 -5.60 17.30 27.13
N LEU A 88 -6.59 17.17 26.26
CA LEU A 88 -7.48 18.27 25.89
C LEU A 88 -8.91 17.95 26.34
N ASP A 89 -9.11 18.18 27.63
CA ASP A 89 -10.40 18.38 28.28
C ASP A 89 -11.00 19.71 27.79
N SER A 90 -12.12 19.64 27.08
CA SER A 90 -13.11 20.72 27.01
C SER A 90 -14.47 20.14 26.67
N ASP A 91 -15.18 19.80 27.74
CA ASP A 91 -16.64 19.83 27.88
C ASP A 91 -17.21 21.13 27.25
N ASP A 92 -18.10 21.00 26.27
CA ASP A 92 -19.04 22.06 25.88
C ASP A 92 -20.34 21.40 25.39
N ASP A 93 -21.21 21.20 26.38
CA ASP A 93 -22.62 20.85 26.29
C ASP A 93 -23.42 22.09 25.83
N GLU A 94 -23.99 22.08 24.62
CA GLU A 94 -25.00 23.05 24.21
C GLU A 94 -26.14 22.32 23.45
N GLU A 95 -27.26 22.10 24.16
CA GLU A 95 -28.56 21.72 23.63
C GLU A 95 -28.98 22.60 22.44
N PHE A 96 -29.56 21.99 21.38
CA PHE A 96 -30.57 22.71 20.59
C PHE A 96 -31.68 21.75 20.18
N GLU A 97 -32.81 21.84 20.89
CA GLU A 97 -34.12 21.37 20.47
C GLU A 97 -34.54 22.17 19.23
N ASP A 98 -34.95 21.50 18.15
CA ASP A 98 -35.78 22.13 17.13
C ASP A 98 -36.87 21.15 16.67
N ASP A 99 -38.03 21.35 17.31
CA ASP A 99 -39.34 20.81 16.98
C ASP A 99 -39.92 21.67 15.85
N GLU A 100 -39.95 21.15 14.62
CA GLU A 100 -40.73 21.74 13.52
C GLU A 100 -41.65 20.68 12.88
N ASP A 101 -42.91 20.72 13.34
CA ASP A 101 -44.22 20.42 12.71
C ASP A 101 -44.39 19.20 11.76
#